data_AF-A0A956Y8B7-F1
#
_entry.id   AF-A0A956Y8B7-F1
#
_cell.length_a   1.000
_cell.length_b   1.000
_cell.length_c   1.000
_cell.angle_alpha   90.00
_cell.angle_beta   90.00
_cell.angle_gamma   90.00
#
_symmetry.space_group_name_H-M   'P 1'
#
loop_
_entity.id
_entity.type
_entity.pdbx_description
1 polymer ?
#
loop_
_entity_poly.entity_id
_entity_poly.type
_entity_poly.pdbx_seq_one_letter_code
_entity_poly.pdbx_strand_id
1 'polypeptide(L)'
;METIATLDALRQHLGFAPTDTSEDRRLMAALWAATRRIERATLRHFTPRYATLLHDIDLNQPTVLDLRDDLLELVAVTDIGSIDLADMLILPGDSLQLQSGVSFQYETSPLQAVQVTGIWGYHDEWSSAWLIFMDSLQSSLSDSANTLFVADVDGGTPYDSGPRFQVGQLVRVEDEYMTVLKINTTSNYITVKRGANGTTITSHDSGSAVDVFQPVPDAVALCLQIATALYREPDMGPMLPPSIQAAVASLRRVRVKA
;
A
#
# COMPACT_ATOMS: atom_id res chain seq x y z
N MET A 1 4.46 5.28 -9.45
CA MET A 1 3.42 4.28 -9.72
C MET A 1 3.86 3.06 -8.98
N GLU A 2 2.98 2.61 -8.10
CA GLU A 2 3.26 1.69 -7.01
C GLU A 2 3.15 0.25 -7.53
N THR A 3 3.92 -0.66 -6.96
CA THR A 3 3.95 -2.08 -7.34
C THR A 3 3.73 -2.96 -6.12
N ILE A 4 3.05 -4.09 -6.32
CA ILE A 4 2.86 -5.09 -5.25
C ILE A 4 4.17 -5.83 -4.94
N ALA A 5 5.04 -6.01 -5.93
CA ALA A 5 6.34 -6.66 -5.77
C ALA A 5 7.48 -5.69 -6.14
N THR A 6 8.68 -5.95 -5.62
CA THR A 6 9.87 -5.14 -5.91
C THR A 6 10.48 -5.52 -7.25
N LEU A 7 11.26 -4.60 -7.83
CA LEU A 7 12.02 -4.90 -9.06
C LEU A 7 13.03 -6.01 -8.82
N ASP A 8 13.66 -6.01 -7.64
CA ASP A 8 14.65 -7.01 -7.26
C ASP A 8 14.03 -8.41 -7.17
N ALA A 9 12.86 -8.54 -6.53
CA ALA A 9 12.14 -9.81 -6.47
C ALA A 9 11.80 -10.35 -7.87
N LEU A 10 11.42 -9.48 -8.83
CA LEU A 10 11.17 -9.92 -10.20
C LEU A 10 12.45 -10.34 -10.94
N ARG A 11 13.57 -9.64 -10.73
CA ARG A 11 14.87 -10.06 -11.29
C ARG A 11 15.27 -11.43 -10.79
N GLN A 12 15.21 -11.64 -9.47
CA GLN A 12 15.52 -12.93 -8.85
C GLN A 12 14.58 -14.02 -9.38
N HIS A 13 13.28 -13.74 -9.49
CA HIS A 13 12.29 -14.67 -10.01
C HIS A 13 12.55 -15.09 -11.47
N LEU A 14 13.10 -14.19 -12.29
CA LEU A 14 13.45 -14.43 -13.68
C LEU A 14 14.88 -14.97 -13.87
N GLY A 15 15.70 -15.00 -12.81
CA GLY A 15 17.09 -15.45 -12.85
C GLY A 15 18.09 -14.41 -13.37
N PHE A 16 17.75 -13.11 -13.33
CA PHE A 16 18.72 -12.05 -13.63
C PHE A 16 19.72 -11.88 -12.48
N ALA A 17 20.93 -11.43 -12.81
CA ALA A 17 21.89 -11.00 -11.80
C ALA A 17 21.36 -9.74 -11.08
N PRO A 18 21.60 -9.57 -9.75
CA PRO A 18 21.10 -8.42 -8.99
C PRO A 18 21.55 -7.06 -9.54
N THR A 19 22.70 -7.02 -10.20
CA THR A 19 23.30 -5.81 -10.78
C THR A 19 22.92 -5.57 -12.23
N ASP A 20 22.17 -6.48 -12.86
CA ASP A 20 21.70 -6.31 -14.23
C ASP A 20 20.53 -5.33 -14.27
N THR A 21 20.82 -4.12 -14.77
CA THR A 21 19.86 -3.02 -14.89
C THR A 21 19.38 -2.81 -16.33
N SER A 22 19.83 -3.65 -17.27
CA SER A 22 19.56 -3.46 -18.70
C SER A 22 18.08 -3.54 -19.06
N GLU A 23 17.32 -4.35 -18.31
CA GLU A 23 15.91 -4.65 -18.55
C GLU A 23 14.94 -3.93 -17.59
N ASP A 24 15.44 -3.09 -16.68
CA ASP A 24 14.65 -2.48 -15.58
C ASP A 24 13.39 -1.80 -16.05
N ARG A 25 13.49 -1.05 -17.15
CA ARG A 25 12.34 -0.34 -17.71
C ARG A 25 11.23 -1.30 -18.13
N ARG A 26 11.58 -2.44 -18.73
CA ARG A 26 10.61 -3.45 -19.18
C ARG A 26 10.06 -4.25 -18.01
N LEU A 27 10.92 -4.64 -17.07
CA LEU A 27 10.52 -5.34 -15.85
C LEU A 27 9.57 -4.50 -14.99
N MET A 28 9.88 -3.21 -14.80
CA MET A 28 9.03 -2.28 -14.06
C MET A 28 7.68 -2.07 -14.75
N ALA A 29 7.67 -1.94 -16.09
CA ALA A 29 6.42 -1.85 -16.85
C ALA A 29 5.54 -3.11 -16.67
N ALA A 30 6.15 -4.30 -16.67
CA ALA A 30 5.46 -5.55 -16.41
C ALA A 30 4.90 -5.62 -14.98
N LEU A 31 5.65 -5.16 -13.97
CA LEU A 31 5.17 -5.06 -12.58
C LEU A 31 3.98 -4.11 -12.43
N TRP A 32 4.02 -2.95 -13.07
CA TRP A 32 2.90 -2.01 -13.06
C TRP A 32 1.66 -2.63 -13.70
N ALA A 33 1.82 -3.27 -14.85
CA ALA A 33 0.71 -3.92 -15.55
C ALA A 33 0.13 -5.09 -14.72
N ALA A 34 0.99 -5.91 -14.11
CA ALA A 34 0.58 -7.00 -13.22
C ALA A 34 -0.17 -6.48 -12.00
N THR A 35 0.37 -5.48 -11.32
CA THR A 35 -0.26 -4.81 -10.16
C THR A 35 -1.67 -4.33 -10.52
N ARG A 36 -1.81 -3.55 -11.61
CA ARG A 36 -3.12 -3.05 -12.05
C ARG A 36 -4.10 -4.15 -12.43
N ARG A 37 -3.61 -5.26 -13.00
CA ARG A 37 -4.44 -6.40 -13.36
C ARG A 37 -4.98 -7.11 -12.12
N ILE A 38 -4.13 -7.29 -11.10
CA ILE A 38 -4.52 -7.87 -9.82
C ILE A 38 -5.56 -6.97 -9.14
N GLU A 39 -5.25 -5.69 -8.92
CA GLU A 39 -6.15 -4.74 -8.24
C GLU A 39 -7.53 -4.68 -8.92
N ARG A 40 -7.57 -4.63 -10.26
CA ARG A 40 -8.83 -4.63 -11.02
C ARG A 40 -9.62 -5.93 -10.83
N ALA A 41 -8.94 -7.07 -10.78
CA ALA A 41 -9.60 -8.37 -10.70
C ALA A 41 -10.06 -8.71 -9.29
N THR A 42 -9.33 -8.24 -8.26
CA THR A 42 -9.69 -8.43 -6.85
C THR A 42 -10.63 -7.34 -6.32
N LEU A 43 -10.68 -6.19 -6.99
CA LEU A 43 -11.34 -4.97 -6.50
C LEU A 43 -10.78 -4.50 -5.14
N ARG A 44 -9.46 -4.66 -4.96
CA ARG A 44 -8.72 -4.24 -3.76
C ARG A 44 -7.44 -3.51 -4.16
N HIS A 45 -6.94 -2.69 -3.24
CA HIS A 45 -5.60 -2.10 -3.32
C HIS A 45 -4.66 -2.82 -2.34
N PHE A 46 -3.45 -3.18 -2.78
CA PHE A 46 -2.49 -3.94 -1.95
C PHE A 46 -1.34 -3.09 -1.39
N THR A 47 -1.38 -1.78 -1.65
CA THR A 47 -0.44 -0.81 -1.09
C THR A 47 -1.23 0.22 -0.29
N PRO A 48 -0.81 0.55 0.95
CA PRO A 48 -1.55 1.46 1.81
C PRO A 48 -1.59 2.87 1.22
N ARG A 49 -2.74 3.53 1.30
CA ARG A 49 -2.92 4.91 0.82
C ARG A 49 -3.66 5.76 1.85
N TYR A 50 -3.13 6.95 2.11
CA TYR A 50 -3.83 7.95 2.88
C TYR A 50 -4.86 8.63 1.99
N ALA A 51 -6.14 8.59 2.39
CA ALA A 51 -7.20 9.26 1.64
C ALA A 51 -8.44 9.53 2.48
N THR A 52 -9.25 10.47 2.00
CA THR A 52 -10.63 10.68 2.45
C THR A 52 -11.58 10.12 1.39
N LEU A 53 -12.43 9.17 1.78
CA LEU A 53 -13.47 8.60 0.93
C LEU A 53 -14.85 9.06 1.41
N LEU A 54 -15.75 9.26 0.45
CA LEU A 54 -17.15 9.62 0.72
C LEU A 54 -18.02 8.36 0.67
N HIS A 55 -18.92 8.21 1.65
CA HIS A 55 -19.77 7.04 1.85
C HIS A 55 -21.24 7.44 1.91
N ASP A 56 -22.10 6.49 1.53
CA ASP A 56 -23.54 6.65 1.56
C ASP A 56 -24.09 6.11 2.88
N ILE A 57 -25.11 6.76 3.43
CA ILE A 57 -25.83 6.27 4.62
C ILE A 57 -26.96 5.35 4.16
N ASP A 58 -27.01 4.11 4.68
CA ASP A 58 -28.18 3.25 4.50
C ASP A 58 -29.27 3.66 5.49
N LEU A 59 -30.39 4.18 4.99
CA LEU A 59 -31.50 4.65 5.82
C LEU A 59 -32.17 3.53 6.64
N ASN A 60 -31.97 2.26 6.27
CA ASN A 60 -32.48 1.12 7.04
C ASN A 60 -31.54 0.75 8.21
N GLN A 61 -30.27 1.13 8.12
CA GLN A 61 -29.25 0.91 9.15
C GLN A 61 -28.39 2.17 9.32
N PRO A 62 -28.96 3.31 9.78
CA PRO A 62 -28.28 4.60 9.77
C PRO A 62 -27.15 4.68 10.83
N THR A 63 -26.95 3.64 11.62
CA THR A 63 -25.84 3.50 12.57
C THR A 63 -24.66 2.73 11.98
N VAL A 64 -24.81 2.11 10.82
CA VAL A 64 -23.78 1.29 10.14
C VAL A 64 -23.40 1.95 8.82
N LEU A 65 -22.10 1.97 8.53
CA LEU A 65 -21.52 2.52 7.33
C LEU A 65 -20.73 1.46 6.59
N ASP A 66 -21.28 1.01 5.45
CA ASP A 66 -20.57 0.12 4.53
C ASP A 66 -19.41 0.88 3.86
N LEU A 67 -18.18 0.40 4.01
CA LEU A 67 -17.02 1.07 3.45
C LEU A 67 -16.87 0.78 1.95
N ARG A 68 -16.53 1.82 1.18
CA ARG A 68 -16.31 1.72 -0.26
C ARG A 68 -15.03 0.99 -0.63
N ASP A 69 -14.07 0.88 0.28
CA ASP A 69 -12.78 0.22 0.10
C ASP A 69 -12.34 -0.46 1.42
N ASP A 70 -11.29 -1.26 1.38
CA ASP A 70 -10.68 -1.88 2.56
C ASP A 70 -10.01 -0.79 3.43
N LEU A 71 -10.37 -0.71 4.71
CA LEU A 71 -9.82 0.26 5.67
C LEU A 71 -8.82 -0.43 6.60
N LEU A 72 -7.57 0.01 6.56
CA LEU A 72 -6.48 -0.51 7.40
C LEU A 72 -6.40 0.23 8.73
N GLU A 73 -6.58 1.56 8.69
CA GLU A 73 -6.49 2.41 9.86
C GLU A 73 -7.44 3.60 9.74
N LEU A 74 -8.25 3.81 10.78
CA LEU A 74 -9.20 4.91 10.85
C LEU A 74 -8.53 6.16 11.45
N VAL A 75 -8.58 7.28 10.73
CA VAL A 75 -7.96 8.55 11.17
C VAL A 75 -9.02 9.60 11.56
N ALA A 76 -10.11 9.72 10.79
CA ALA A 76 -11.21 10.61 11.12
C ALA A 76 -12.51 10.18 10.42
N VAL A 77 -13.64 10.48 11.06
CA VAL A 77 -14.97 10.37 10.45
C VAL A 77 -15.69 11.70 10.61
N THR A 78 -16.28 12.19 9.52
CA THR A 78 -17.11 13.39 9.55
C THR A 78 -18.41 13.15 8.80
N ASP A 79 -19.51 13.69 9.32
CA ASP A 79 -20.81 13.77 8.66
C ASP A 79 -21.20 15.24 8.46
N ILE A 80 -22.28 15.72 9.10
CA ILE A 80 -22.56 17.15 9.28
C ILE A 80 -21.58 17.81 10.29
N GLY A 81 -20.84 17.00 11.04
CA GLY A 81 -19.81 17.45 11.98
C GLY A 81 -18.71 16.41 12.17
N SER A 82 -17.78 16.67 13.09
CA SER A 82 -16.76 15.68 13.48
C SER A 82 -17.38 14.64 14.41
N ILE A 83 -17.07 13.38 14.16
CA ILE A 83 -17.46 12.25 15.01
C ILE A 83 -16.23 11.82 15.84
N ASP A 84 -16.42 11.58 17.14
CA ASP A 84 -15.36 11.05 17.99
C ASP A 84 -15.08 9.59 17.62
N LEU A 85 -13.80 9.24 17.42
CA LEU A 85 -13.41 7.87 17.12
C LEU A 85 -13.70 6.91 18.27
N ALA A 86 -13.82 7.40 19.50
CA ALA A 86 -14.24 6.59 20.64
C ALA A 86 -15.69 6.06 20.50
N ASP A 87 -16.53 6.71 19.70
CA ASP A 87 -17.90 6.27 19.40
C ASP A 87 -17.98 5.32 18.20
N MET A 88 -16.84 5.00 17.58
CA MET A 88 -16.76 4.19 16.38
C MET A 88 -16.29 2.76 16.69
N LEU A 89 -17.07 1.78 16.24
CA LEU A 89 -16.68 0.37 16.22
C LEU A 89 -16.31 -0.04 14.79
N ILE A 90 -15.14 -0.65 14.62
CA ILE A 90 -14.75 -1.30 13.37
C ILE A 90 -15.34 -2.71 13.39
N LEU A 91 -16.27 -2.99 12.47
CA LEU A 91 -16.88 -4.30 12.33
C LEU A 91 -16.08 -5.19 11.38
N PRO A 92 -16.16 -6.53 11.53
CA PRO A 92 -15.70 -7.45 10.50
C PRO A 92 -16.40 -7.16 9.16
N GLY A 93 -15.67 -7.21 8.05
CA GLY A 93 -16.25 -7.06 6.71
C GLY A 93 -16.38 -5.62 6.20
N ASP A 94 -15.40 -4.76 6.51
CA ASP A 94 -15.28 -3.39 5.99
C ASP A 94 -16.48 -2.48 6.32
N SER A 95 -16.95 -2.53 7.56
CA SER A 95 -18.03 -1.66 8.02
C SER A 95 -17.65 -0.93 9.29
N LEU A 96 -18.17 0.28 9.45
CA LEU A 96 -18.06 1.04 10.69
C LEU A 96 -19.44 1.14 11.34
N GLN A 97 -19.50 1.10 12.67
CA GLN A 97 -20.75 1.26 13.40
C GLN A 97 -20.60 2.31 14.48
N LEU A 98 -21.54 3.25 14.51
CA LEU A 98 -21.72 4.18 15.61
C LEU A 98 -22.29 3.45 16.83
N GLN A 99 -21.72 3.71 17.99
CA GLN A 99 -22.18 3.18 19.27
C GLN A 99 -23.21 4.11 19.93
N SER A 100 -23.70 3.70 21.11
CA SER A 100 -24.53 4.53 22.00
C SER A 100 -25.86 5.04 21.41
N GLY A 101 -26.38 4.38 20.37
CA GLY A 101 -27.67 4.73 19.77
C GLY A 101 -27.65 5.97 18.88
N VAL A 102 -26.45 6.47 18.52
CA VAL A 102 -26.27 7.59 17.59
C VAL A 102 -26.28 7.08 16.15
N SER A 103 -26.82 7.87 15.22
CA SER A 103 -26.88 7.57 13.79
C SER A 103 -26.14 8.63 12.98
N PHE A 104 -25.57 8.24 11.85
CA PHE A 104 -24.98 9.19 10.90
C PHE A 104 -26.03 10.18 10.42
N GLN A 105 -25.64 11.45 10.36
CA GLN A 105 -26.51 12.54 9.93
C GLN A 105 -26.15 13.01 8.51
N TYR A 106 -27.08 13.69 7.86
CA TYR A 106 -26.85 14.34 6.58
C TYR A 106 -27.71 15.60 6.45
N GLU A 107 -27.24 16.60 5.71
CA GLU A 107 -28.00 17.84 5.52
C GLU A 107 -29.01 17.71 4.38
N THR A 108 -28.54 17.33 3.18
CA THR A 108 -29.35 17.37 1.95
C THR A 108 -29.64 16.00 1.37
N SER A 109 -28.65 15.11 1.39
CA SER A 109 -28.73 13.79 0.76
C SER A 109 -27.94 12.77 1.59
N PRO A 110 -28.44 11.54 1.78
CA PRO A 110 -27.68 10.47 2.42
C PRO A 110 -26.55 9.92 1.53
N LEU A 111 -26.54 10.25 0.23
CA LEU A 111 -25.49 9.84 -0.68
C LEU A 111 -24.23 10.68 -0.47
N GLN A 112 -23.09 10.02 -0.30
CA GLN A 112 -21.78 10.65 -0.09
C GLN A 112 -21.75 11.62 1.10
N ALA A 113 -22.59 11.38 2.10
CA ALA A 113 -22.79 12.26 3.25
C ALA A 113 -21.70 12.12 4.33
N VAL A 114 -21.08 10.95 4.44
CA VAL A 114 -20.06 10.68 5.45
C VAL A 114 -18.69 10.62 4.80
N GLN A 115 -17.73 11.36 5.34
CA GLN A 115 -16.34 11.34 4.92
C GLN A 115 -15.54 10.52 5.93
N VAL A 116 -14.83 9.51 5.43
CA VAL A 116 -13.93 8.69 6.23
C VAL A 116 -12.51 8.96 5.75
N THR A 117 -11.67 9.48 6.64
CA THR A 117 -10.25 9.68 6.40
C THR A 117 -9.48 8.57 7.10
N GLY A 118 -8.53 7.96 6.41
CA GLY A 118 -7.78 6.83 6.93
C GLY A 118 -6.70 6.34 6.00
N ILE A 119 -6.05 5.26 6.43
CA ILE A 119 -5.20 4.43 5.59
C ILE A 119 -6.07 3.35 4.97
N TRP A 120 -6.16 3.37 3.64
CA TRP A 120 -6.96 2.45 2.84
C TRP A 120 -6.06 1.46 2.12
N GLY A 121 -6.57 0.27 1.86
CA GLY A 121 -5.87 -0.83 1.22
C GLY A 121 -6.14 -2.14 1.95
N TYR A 122 -5.53 -3.20 1.46
CA TYR A 122 -5.69 -4.54 2.00
C TYR A 122 -4.34 -5.09 2.43
N HIS A 123 -4.32 -5.56 3.68
CA HIS A 123 -3.28 -6.38 4.24
C HIS A 123 -3.95 -7.33 5.25
N ASP A 124 -3.66 -8.61 5.17
CA ASP A 124 -4.21 -9.64 6.07
C ASP A 124 -3.70 -9.50 7.51
N GLU A 125 -2.48 -9.01 7.68
CA GLU A 125 -1.85 -8.73 8.99
C GLU A 125 -1.34 -7.29 9.12
N TRP A 126 -2.23 -6.28 9.09
CA TRP A 126 -1.83 -4.85 9.05
C TRP A 126 -0.91 -4.43 10.20
N SER A 127 -1.11 -4.97 11.40
CA SER A 127 -0.26 -4.68 12.58
C SER A 127 1.21 -5.07 12.40
N SER A 128 1.51 -5.95 11.45
CA SER A 128 2.85 -6.45 11.15
C SER A 128 3.28 -6.16 9.71
N ALA A 129 2.53 -5.33 8.99
CA ALA A 129 2.79 -4.99 7.60
C ALA A 129 4.03 -4.10 7.40
N TRP A 130 4.64 -3.61 8.48
CA TRP A 130 5.85 -2.79 8.42
C TRP A 130 7.00 -3.49 9.14
N LEU A 131 8.13 -3.62 8.46
CA LEU A 131 9.38 -3.93 9.12
C LEU A 131 9.90 -2.66 9.79
N ILE A 132 9.65 -2.59 11.09
CA ILE A 132 9.96 -1.44 11.92
C ILE A 132 11.45 -1.30 12.19
N PHE A 133 11.93 -0.06 12.29
CA PHE A 133 13.32 0.28 12.65
C PHE A 133 14.36 -0.38 11.75
N MET A 134 14.07 -0.46 10.45
CA MET A 134 14.97 -1.10 9.50
C MET A 134 16.30 -0.33 9.37
N ASP A 135 16.23 0.99 9.38
CA ASP A 135 17.38 1.89 9.51
C ASP A 135 16.91 3.23 10.11
N SER A 136 17.81 4.21 10.19
CA SER A 136 17.48 5.59 10.58
C SER A 136 18.18 6.61 9.71
N LEU A 137 17.57 7.79 9.59
CA LEU A 137 18.14 8.90 8.85
C LEU A 137 19.44 9.39 9.52
N GLN A 138 20.55 9.30 8.79
CA GLN A 138 21.87 9.76 9.24
C GLN A 138 22.04 11.28 9.16
N SER A 139 21.10 11.97 8.52
CA SER A 139 20.99 13.42 8.47
C SER A 139 19.52 13.82 8.35
N SER A 140 19.16 15.03 8.79
CA SER A 140 17.80 15.53 8.58
C SER A 140 17.44 15.58 7.09
N LEU A 141 16.16 15.35 6.80
CA LEU A 141 15.59 15.41 5.46
C LEU A 141 14.68 16.64 5.37
N SER A 142 15.04 17.62 4.52
CA SER A 142 14.16 18.78 4.28
C SER A 142 12.92 18.38 3.48
N ASP A 143 11.88 19.22 3.48
CA ASP A 143 10.64 19.09 2.70
C ASP A 143 10.83 19.09 1.16
N SER A 144 12.05 19.33 0.69
CA SER A 144 12.42 19.47 -0.73
C SER A 144 13.49 18.45 -1.15
N ALA A 145 14.17 17.83 -0.18
CA ALA A 145 15.11 16.75 -0.44
C ALA A 145 14.36 15.48 -0.87
N ASN A 146 14.97 14.73 -1.79
CA ASN A 146 14.42 13.47 -2.32
C ASN A 146 15.38 12.29 -2.17
N THR A 147 16.42 12.46 -1.35
CA THR A 147 17.44 11.45 -1.13
C THR A 147 17.64 11.27 0.36
N LEU A 148 17.41 10.04 0.84
CA LEU A 148 17.62 9.64 2.22
C LEU A 148 19.06 9.17 2.36
N PHE A 149 19.73 9.59 3.43
CA PHE A 149 21.01 9.04 3.85
C PHE A 149 20.76 8.12 5.04
N VAL A 150 21.08 6.84 4.89
CA VAL A 150 20.89 5.80 5.92
C VAL A 150 22.23 5.14 6.27
N ALA A 151 22.28 4.36 7.35
CA ALA A 151 23.54 3.75 7.78
C ALA A 151 24.01 2.68 6.79
N ASP A 152 23.10 1.84 6.31
CA ASP A 152 23.42 0.70 5.45
C ASP A 152 22.26 0.37 4.50
N VAL A 153 22.47 0.52 3.19
CA VAL A 153 21.41 0.25 2.21
C VAL A 153 21.35 -1.20 1.73
N ASP A 154 22.44 -1.95 1.81
CA ASP A 154 22.57 -3.30 1.26
C ASP A 154 22.76 -4.39 2.33
N GLY A 155 22.77 -4.02 3.61
CA GLY A 155 22.72 -4.93 4.73
C GLY A 155 21.51 -5.88 4.70
N GLY A 156 21.55 -6.90 5.57
CA GLY A 156 20.46 -7.87 5.71
C GLY A 156 19.20 -7.28 6.34
N THR A 157 18.10 -8.03 6.21
CA THR A 157 16.89 -7.84 7.03
C THR A 157 16.93 -8.81 8.22
N PRO A 158 15.98 -8.74 9.17
CA PRO A 158 15.86 -9.76 10.22
C PRO A 158 15.59 -11.18 9.69
N TYR A 159 15.16 -11.32 8.43
CA TYR A 159 14.71 -12.59 7.85
C TYR A 159 15.64 -13.13 6.75
N ASP A 160 16.49 -12.28 6.17
CA ASP A 160 17.36 -12.65 5.06
C ASP A 160 18.68 -11.85 5.04
N SER A 161 19.57 -12.25 4.13
CA SER A 161 20.87 -11.62 3.94
C SER A 161 20.84 -10.31 3.14
N GLY A 162 19.66 -9.76 2.82
CA GLY A 162 19.51 -8.48 2.14
C GLY A 162 19.19 -8.58 0.63
N PRO A 163 19.15 -7.44 -0.08
CA PRO A 163 19.42 -6.09 0.43
C PRO A 163 18.22 -5.50 1.21
N ARG A 164 18.53 -4.74 2.26
CA ARG A 164 17.58 -4.07 3.17
C ARG A 164 16.58 -3.20 2.44
N PHE A 165 17.07 -2.42 1.48
CA PHE A 165 16.25 -1.60 0.62
C PHE A 165 16.32 -2.09 -0.82
N GLN A 166 15.21 -1.99 -1.54
CA GLN A 166 15.08 -2.41 -2.93
C GLN A 166 14.28 -1.40 -3.74
N VAL A 167 14.64 -1.24 -5.01
CA VAL A 167 13.88 -0.38 -5.94
C VAL A 167 12.45 -0.91 -6.09
N GLY A 168 11.48 -0.01 -5.99
CA GLY A 168 10.05 -0.31 -6.02
C GLY A 168 9.44 -0.59 -4.63
N GLN A 169 10.23 -0.68 -3.56
CA GLN A 169 9.68 -0.77 -2.21
C GLN A 169 8.97 0.54 -1.80
N LEU A 170 7.95 0.38 -0.97
CA LEU A 170 7.35 1.46 -0.22
C LEU A 170 8.03 1.51 1.16
N VAL A 171 8.57 2.66 1.50
CA VAL A 171 9.13 2.94 2.82
C VAL A 171 8.33 4.05 3.49
N ARG A 172 8.44 4.16 4.81
CA ARG A 172 7.92 5.33 5.53
C ARG A 172 8.93 5.90 6.49
N VAL A 173 8.82 7.20 6.71
CA VAL A 173 9.46 7.91 7.82
C VAL A 173 8.33 8.66 8.53
N GLU A 174 8.06 8.30 9.77
CA GLU A 174 6.87 8.77 10.50
C GLU A 174 5.60 8.50 9.67
N ASP A 175 4.79 9.53 9.39
CA ASP A 175 3.54 9.43 8.64
C ASP A 175 3.72 9.62 7.11
N GLU A 176 4.95 9.86 6.63
CA GLU A 176 5.20 10.05 5.21
C GLU A 176 5.58 8.75 4.52
N TYR A 177 4.84 8.38 3.47
CA TYR A 177 5.18 7.26 2.61
C TYR A 177 6.04 7.73 1.43
N MET A 178 7.03 6.92 1.07
CA MET A 178 7.95 7.22 -0.02
C MET A 178 8.22 5.96 -0.85
N THR A 179 8.30 6.10 -2.17
CA THR A 179 8.65 4.98 -3.07
C THR A 179 10.14 5.02 -3.41
N VAL A 180 10.85 3.92 -3.22
CA VAL A 180 12.28 3.80 -3.57
C VAL A 180 12.44 3.76 -5.09
N LEU A 181 13.17 4.73 -5.64
CA LEU A 181 13.43 4.85 -7.08
C LEU A 181 14.83 4.35 -7.46
N LYS A 182 15.82 4.58 -6.59
CA LYS A 182 17.22 4.22 -6.83
C LYS A 182 17.94 4.03 -5.51
N ILE A 183 18.92 3.12 -5.50
CA ILE A 183 19.79 2.86 -4.37
C ILE A 183 21.24 3.03 -4.83
N ASN A 184 22.05 3.69 -4.01
CA ASN A 184 23.49 3.79 -4.17
C ASN A 184 24.19 3.11 -2.98
N THR A 185 24.68 1.90 -3.20
CA THR A 185 25.37 1.08 -2.19
C THR A 185 26.76 1.59 -1.82
N THR A 186 27.41 2.40 -2.68
CA THR A 186 28.71 2.99 -2.36
C THR A 186 28.59 4.11 -1.32
N SER A 187 27.47 4.84 -1.32
CA SER A 187 27.30 6.04 -0.49
C SER A 187 26.12 5.97 0.48
N ASN A 188 25.41 4.83 0.54
CA ASN A 188 24.23 4.60 1.37
C ASN A 188 23.12 5.65 1.21
N TYR A 189 22.89 6.06 -0.03
CA TYR A 189 21.82 6.99 -0.38
C TYR A 189 20.68 6.26 -1.10
N ILE A 190 19.45 6.60 -0.73
CA ILE A 190 18.22 6.10 -1.34
C ILE A 190 17.52 7.29 -2.00
N THR A 191 17.39 7.29 -3.32
CA THR A 191 16.54 8.27 -4.01
C THR A 191 15.10 7.80 -3.99
N VAL A 192 14.19 8.67 -3.56
CA VAL A 192 12.78 8.33 -3.39
C VAL A 192 11.86 9.29 -4.12
N LYS A 193 10.64 8.83 -4.40
CA LYS A 193 9.48 9.69 -4.64
C LYS A 193 8.78 9.92 -3.30
N ARG A 194 8.74 11.18 -2.87
CA ARG A 194 8.11 11.63 -1.62
C ARG A 194 6.60 11.83 -1.74
N GLY A 195 5.91 11.89 -0.60
CA GLY A 195 4.45 12.06 -0.56
C GLY A 195 3.72 10.97 -1.35
N ALA A 196 4.19 9.73 -1.27
CA ALA A 196 3.57 8.61 -1.95
C ALA A 196 2.19 8.31 -1.36
N ASN A 197 1.30 7.77 -2.19
CA ASN A 197 -0.01 7.26 -1.78
C ASN A 197 -0.87 8.24 -0.97
N GLY A 198 -0.75 9.54 -1.25
CA GLY A 198 -1.58 10.58 -0.66
C GLY A 198 -1.06 11.17 0.65
N THR A 199 0.11 10.74 1.14
CA THR A 199 0.74 11.38 2.30
C THR A 199 1.35 12.74 1.94
N THR A 200 1.44 13.63 2.92
CA THR A 200 2.02 14.96 2.75
C THR A 200 3.54 14.88 2.91
N ILE A 201 4.27 15.69 2.13
CA ILE A 201 5.72 15.85 2.25
C ILE A 201 6.03 16.72 3.46
N THR A 202 6.86 16.25 4.39
CA THR A 202 7.26 17.02 5.59
C THR A 202 8.78 17.07 5.78
N SER A 203 9.31 17.82 6.74
CA SER A 203 10.71 17.65 7.16
C SER A 203 10.82 16.53 8.19
N HIS A 204 11.92 15.77 8.17
CA HIS A 204 12.22 14.76 9.18
C HIS A 204 13.59 15.01 9.81
N ASP A 205 13.69 14.70 11.10
CA ASP A 205 14.93 14.87 11.86
C ASP A 205 15.92 13.72 11.62
N SER A 206 17.19 13.97 11.95
CA SER A 206 18.17 12.89 12.01
C SER A 206 17.77 11.91 13.12
N GLY A 207 17.92 10.62 12.85
CA GLY A 207 17.52 9.55 13.75
C GLY A 207 16.08 9.09 13.58
N SER A 208 15.23 9.78 12.79
CA SER A 208 13.90 9.28 12.46
C SER A 208 14.01 7.90 11.78
N ALA A 209 13.17 6.98 12.23
CA ALA A 209 13.18 5.59 11.76
C ALA A 209 12.71 5.50 10.31
N VAL A 210 13.36 4.63 9.54
CA VAL A 210 12.93 4.25 8.19
C VAL A 210 12.37 2.84 8.27
N ASP A 211 11.06 2.70 8.05
CA ASP A 211 10.38 1.41 8.03
C ASP A 211 10.12 0.96 6.58
N VAL A 212 10.04 -0.35 6.35
CA VAL A 212 9.78 -0.94 5.02
C VAL A 212 8.45 -1.67 5.02
N PHE A 213 7.56 -1.31 4.10
CA PHE A 213 6.28 -2.00 3.90
C PHE A 213 6.50 -3.41 3.35
N GLN A 214 5.85 -4.39 3.97
CA GLN A 214 5.76 -5.78 3.50
C GLN A 214 4.39 -5.97 2.85
N PRO A 215 4.32 -6.19 1.53
CA PRO A 215 3.06 -6.50 0.87
C PRO A 215 2.61 -7.94 1.22
N VAL A 216 1.32 -8.21 1.09
CA VAL A 216 0.74 -9.55 1.32
C VAL A 216 1.47 -10.61 0.48
N PRO A 217 2.07 -11.66 1.07
CA PRO A 217 2.92 -12.62 0.35
C PRO A 217 2.23 -13.28 -0.86
N ASP A 218 0.96 -13.63 -0.72
CA ASP A 218 0.17 -14.22 -1.82
C ASP A 218 -0.01 -13.24 -2.98
N ALA A 219 -0.22 -11.96 -2.69
CA ALA A 219 -0.31 -10.92 -3.72
C ALA A 219 1.05 -10.69 -4.40
N VAL A 220 2.15 -10.76 -3.66
CA VAL A 220 3.52 -10.70 -4.21
C VAL A 220 3.76 -11.86 -5.17
N ALA A 221 3.52 -13.09 -4.73
CA ALA A 221 3.72 -14.29 -5.55
C ALA A 221 2.88 -14.24 -6.85
N LEU A 222 1.61 -13.82 -6.73
CA LEU A 222 0.73 -13.62 -7.87
C LEU A 222 1.23 -12.53 -8.82
N CYS A 223 1.70 -11.40 -8.28
CA CYS A 223 2.27 -10.30 -9.05
C CYS A 223 3.50 -10.74 -9.84
N LEU A 224 4.42 -11.48 -9.21
CA LEU A 224 5.61 -12.01 -9.86
C LEU A 224 5.28 -12.98 -11.01
N GLN A 225 4.30 -13.86 -10.81
CA GLN A 225 3.84 -14.78 -11.87
C GLN A 225 3.25 -14.03 -13.07
N ILE A 226 2.36 -13.06 -12.82
CA ILE A 226 1.72 -12.29 -13.89
C ILE A 226 2.75 -11.37 -14.58
N ALA A 227 3.64 -10.72 -13.83
CA ALA A 227 4.67 -9.86 -14.38
C ALA A 227 5.66 -10.66 -15.25
N THR A 228 6.04 -11.86 -14.81
CA THR A 228 6.86 -12.79 -15.61
C THR A 228 6.20 -13.16 -16.92
N ALA A 229 4.90 -13.47 -16.87
CA ALA A 229 4.12 -13.78 -18.06
C ALA A 229 4.05 -12.57 -19.03
N LEU A 230 3.75 -11.38 -18.52
CA LEU A 230 3.71 -10.14 -19.31
C LEU A 230 5.07 -9.73 -19.87
N TYR A 231 6.16 -10.03 -19.16
CA TYR A 231 7.51 -9.76 -19.66
C TYR A 231 7.89 -10.68 -20.83
N ARG A 232 7.54 -11.97 -20.75
CA ARG A 232 7.81 -12.97 -21.79
C ARG A 232 6.87 -12.84 -22.98
N GLU A 233 5.59 -12.57 -22.71
CA GLU A 233 4.51 -12.48 -23.67
C GLU A 233 3.75 -11.16 -23.45
N PRO A 234 4.29 -10.02 -23.93
CA PRO A 234 3.67 -8.70 -23.70
C PRO A 234 2.27 -8.55 -24.31
N ASP A 235 1.97 -9.32 -25.37
CA ASP A 235 0.66 -9.35 -26.01
C ASP A 235 -0.31 -10.37 -25.36
N MET A 236 0.03 -10.91 -24.18
CA MET A 236 -0.85 -11.83 -23.46
C MET A 236 -2.22 -11.20 -23.25
N GLY A 237 -3.26 -11.90 -23.74
CA GLY A 237 -4.63 -11.46 -23.64
C GLY A 237 -5.12 -11.25 -22.19
N PRO A 238 -6.31 -10.63 -22.03
CA PRO A 238 -6.84 -10.28 -20.72
C PRO A 238 -7.25 -11.50 -19.87
N MET A 239 -7.35 -12.69 -20.47
CA MET A 239 -7.67 -13.91 -19.73
C MET A 239 -6.43 -14.50 -19.05
N LEU A 240 -6.49 -14.66 -17.73
CA LEU A 240 -5.43 -15.30 -16.95
C LEU A 240 -5.54 -16.84 -17.01
N PRO A 241 -4.45 -17.60 -16.84
CA PRO A 241 -4.51 -19.04 -16.63
C PRO A 241 -5.45 -19.44 -15.47
N PRO A 242 -6.13 -20.61 -15.51
CA PRO A 242 -7.08 -21.01 -14.48
C PRO A 242 -6.54 -21.03 -13.05
N SER A 243 -5.28 -21.44 -12.85
CA SER A 243 -4.63 -21.42 -11.53
C SER A 243 -4.48 -20.00 -10.98
N ILE A 244 -4.11 -19.05 -11.85
CA ILE A 244 -3.99 -17.63 -11.50
C ILE A 244 -5.38 -17.04 -11.23
N GLN A 245 -6.41 -17.43 -11.98
CA GLN A 245 -7.79 -17.00 -11.70
C GLN A 245 -8.26 -17.45 -10.32
N ALA A 246 -7.94 -18.67 -9.91
CA ALA A 246 -8.28 -19.17 -8.57
C ALA A 246 -7.57 -18.37 -7.46
N ALA A 247 -6.28 -18.07 -7.63
CA ALA A 247 -5.52 -17.25 -6.69
C ALA A 247 -6.03 -15.79 -6.62
N VAL A 248 -6.44 -15.22 -7.75
CA VAL A 248 -7.10 -13.90 -7.77
C VAL A 248 -8.44 -13.95 -7.03
N ALA A 249 -9.21 -15.03 -7.21
CA ALA A 249 -10.52 -15.17 -6.59
C ALA A 249 -10.46 -15.25 -5.06
N SER A 250 -9.42 -15.88 -4.48
CA SER A 250 -9.24 -15.94 -3.03
C SER A 250 -8.92 -14.58 -2.41
N LEU A 251 -8.27 -13.68 -3.17
CA LEU A 251 -7.94 -12.32 -2.73
C LEU A 251 -9.05 -11.30 -3.03
N ARG A 252 -10.16 -11.73 -3.65
CA ARG A 252 -11.23 -10.82 -4.04
C ARG A 252 -11.93 -10.23 -2.82
N ARG A 253 -12.33 -8.97 -2.93
CA ARG A 253 -13.17 -8.33 -1.90
C ARG A 253 -14.55 -8.97 -1.88
N VAL A 254 -14.96 -9.48 -0.73
CA VAL A 254 -16.31 -10.01 -0.49
C VAL A 254 -17.06 -8.99 0.35
N ARG A 255 -18.03 -8.29 -0.26
CA ARG A 255 -18.95 -7.45 0.50
C ARG A 255 -20.08 -8.32 1.03
N VAL A 256 -20.10 -8.52 2.34
CA VAL A 256 -21.28 -9.04 3.03
C VAL A 256 -21.97 -7.81 3.61
N LYS A 257 -23.20 -7.53 3.19
CA LYS A 257 -24.00 -6.51 3.86
C LYS A 257 -24.26 -6.97 5.29
N ALA A 258 -23.95 -6.12 6.26
CA ALA A 258 -24.26 -6.34 7.67
C ALA A 258 -25.77 -6.36 7.92
#